data_AF-M1DAH8-F1
#
_entry.id   AF-M1DAH8-F1
#
_cell.length_a   1.000
_cell.length_b   1.000
_cell.length_c   1.000
_cell.angle_alpha   90.00
_cell.angle_beta   90.00
_cell.angle_gamma   90.00
#
_symmetry.space_group_name_H-M   'P 1'
#
loop_
_entity.id
_entity.type
_entity.pdbx_description
1 polymer ?
#
loop_
_entity_poly.entity_id
_entity_poly.type
_entity_poly.pdbx_seq_one_letter_code
_entity_poly.pdbx_strand_id
1 'polypeptide(L)'
;MCDNNPAGPEAQKLYQQYKKTMEGYVSSKVYAEMNDGVKDAVISLINREREGEQIDQALAKNILDIYVEIGGNTMKYYEKDFEESMLKDTAVFYSKKASDWIASKSYEEYMLKVVEYELLTVHASKLEEKKQFNLGAA
;
A
#
# COMPACT_ATOMS: atom_id res chain seq x y z
N MET A 1 15.66 -39.23 -22.16
CA MET A 1 15.45 -38.65 -20.82
C MET A 1 16.27 -37.37 -20.82
N CYS A 2 15.63 -36.19 -20.82
CA CYS A 2 16.36 -34.94 -20.83
C CYS A 2 17.03 -34.75 -19.48
N ASP A 3 18.33 -34.52 -19.46
CA ASP A 3 19.11 -34.30 -18.25
C ASP A 3 18.54 -33.10 -17.47
N ASN A 4 18.18 -33.36 -16.22
CA ASN A 4 17.68 -32.36 -15.30
C ASN A 4 18.79 -31.35 -14.99
N ASN A 5 18.54 -30.08 -15.32
CA ASN A 5 19.29 -28.87 -14.95
C ASN A 5 20.78 -28.80 -15.38
N PRO A 6 21.14 -28.00 -16.40
CA PRO A 6 22.52 -27.86 -16.90
C PRO A 6 23.46 -27.05 -15.98
N ALA A 7 22.96 -26.48 -14.87
CA ALA A 7 23.76 -25.67 -13.96
C ALA A 7 24.23 -26.50 -12.75
N GLY A 8 25.54 -26.79 -12.68
CA GLY A 8 26.15 -27.45 -11.52
C GLY A 8 26.15 -26.58 -10.25
N PRO A 9 26.54 -27.13 -9.09
CA PRO A 9 26.51 -26.42 -7.79
C PRO A 9 27.27 -25.07 -7.76
N GLU A 10 28.28 -24.92 -8.60
CA GLU A 10 29.05 -23.67 -8.73
C GLU A 10 28.27 -22.56 -9.43
N ALA A 11 27.54 -22.89 -10.51
CA ALA A 11 26.66 -21.94 -11.18
C ALA A 11 25.53 -21.46 -10.26
N GLN A 12 24.97 -22.36 -9.44
CA GLN A 12 23.98 -21.98 -8.44
C GLN A 12 24.56 -21.00 -7.41
N LYS A 13 25.77 -21.23 -6.91
CA LYS A 13 26.45 -20.32 -5.96
C LYS A 13 26.66 -18.93 -6.57
N LEU A 14 27.12 -18.86 -7.82
CA LEU A 14 27.31 -17.59 -8.53
C LEU A 14 25.99 -16.83 -8.70
N TYR A 15 24.91 -17.52 -9.08
CA TYR A 15 23.59 -16.92 -9.18
C TYR A 15 23.10 -16.36 -7.85
N GLN A 16 23.23 -17.12 -6.76
CA GLN A 16 22.83 -16.64 -5.42
C GLN A 16 23.66 -15.45 -4.96
N GLN A 17 24.97 -15.43 -5.26
CA GLN A 17 25.83 -14.29 -4.95
C GLN A 17 25.39 -13.05 -5.74
N TYR A 18 25.20 -13.18 -7.05
CA TYR A 18 24.73 -12.09 -7.91
C TYR A 18 23.39 -11.54 -7.41
N LYS A 19 22.42 -12.43 -7.15
CA LYS A 19 21.10 -12.08 -6.62
C LYS A 19 21.21 -11.29 -5.32
N LYS A 20 21.97 -11.79 -4.34
CA LYS A 20 22.17 -11.12 -3.05
C LYS A 20 22.83 -9.75 -3.19
N THR A 21 23.80 -9.61 -4.10
CA THR A 21 24.46 -8.32 -4.35
C THR A 21 23.49 -7.30 -4.96
N MET A 22 22.66 -7.74 -5.91
CA MET A 22 21.64 -6.88 -6.53
C MET A 22 20.55 -6.46 -5.52
N GLU A 23 20.01 -7.42 -4.76
CA GLU A 23 19.04 -7.14 -3.69
C GLU A 23 19.62 -6.16 -2.67
N GLY A 24 20.88 -6.34 -2.25
CA GLY A 24 21.56 -5.42 -1.35
C GLY A 24 21.70 -4.00 -1.91
N TYR A 25 22.00 -3.85 -3.21
CA TYR A 25 22.10 -2.54 -3.85
C TYR A 25 20.73 -1.85 -3.91
N VAL A 26 19.68 -2.57 -4.31
CA VAL A 26 18.32 -2.03 -4.39
C VAL A 26 17.84 -1.58 -3.00
N SER A 27 17.96 -2.43 -1.98
CA SER A 27 17.48 -2.11 -0.64
C SER A 27 18.28 -0.99 0.06
N SER A 28 19.57 -0.82 -0.26
CA SER A 28 20.42 0.18 0.41
C SER A 28 20.55 1.51 -0.32
N LYS A 29 20.46 1.53 -1.65
CA LYS A 29 20.67 2.72 -2.48
C LYS A 29 19.35 3.21 -3.08
N VAL A 30 18.72 2.37 -3.90
CA VAL A 30 17.52 2.73 -4.67
C VAL A 30 16.36 3.05 -3.73
N TYR A 31 16.09 2.18 -2.77
CA TYR A 31 15.03 2.40 -1.78
C TYR A 31 15.25 3.69 -0.99
N ALA A 32 16.46 3.89 -0.46
CA ALA A 32 16.76 5.07 0.37
C ALA A 32 16.59 6.39 -0.39
N GLU A 33 16.94 6.43 -1.68
CA GLU A 33 16.82 7.64 -2.51
C GLU A 33 15.39 7.90 -2.98
N MET A 34 14.60 6.85 -3.21
CA MET A 34 13.26 6.98 -3.80
C MET A 34 12.12 7.01 -2.77
N ASN A 35 12.34 6.48 -1.57
CA ASN A 35 11.27 6.23 -0.60
C ASN A 35 10.43 7.47 -0.30
N ASP A 36 11.05 8.61 -0.02
CA ASP A 36 10.30 9.83 0.33
C ASP A 36 9.39 10.30 -0.82
N GLY A 37 9.92 10.34 -2.05
CA GLY A 37 9.12 10.74 -3.22
C GLY A 37 8.00 9.75 -3.55
N VAL A 38 8.27 8.45 -3.42
CA VAL A 38 7.26 7.40 -3.65
C VAL A 38 6.15 7.47 -2.60
N LYS A 39 6.52 7.61 -1.33
CA LYS A 39 5.59 7.76 -0.20
C LYS A 39 4.67 8.95 -0.41
N ASP A 40 5.23 10.13 -0.72
CA ASP A 40 4.45 11.34 -0.94
C ASP A 40 3.49 11.18 -2.13
N ALA A 41 3.95 10.53 -3.21
CA ALA A 41 3.12 10.26 -4.38
C ALA A 41 1.95 9.31 -4.07
N VAL A 42 2.20 8.23 -3.31
CA VAL A 42 1.15 7.26 -2.92
C VAL A 42 0.14 7.91 -1.97
N ILE A 43 0.59 8.68 -0.98
CA ILE A 43 -0.30 9.43 -0.09
C ILE A 43 -1.16 10.43 -0.91
N SER A 44 -0.56 11.11 -1.89
CA SER A 44 -1.29 11.99 -2.80
C SER A 44 -2.35 11.23 -3.63
N LEU A 45 -2.04 10.04 -4.14
CA LEU A 45 -3.00 9.18 -4.84
C LEU A 45 -4.18 8.79 -3.93
N ILE A 46 -3.90 8.40 -2.68
CA ILE A 46 -4.94 8.04 -1.71
C ILE A 46 -5.83 9.26 -1.39
N ASN A 47 -5.25 10.44 -1.26
CA ASN A 47 -6.03 11.67 -1.02
C ASN A 47 -6.93 12.04 -2.20
N ARG A 48 -6.46 11.84 -3.43
CA ARG A 48 -7.29 11.98 -4.63
C ARG A 48 -8.45 10.99 -4.63
N GLU A 49 -8.19 9.73 -4.27
CA GLU A 49 -9.23 8.71 -4.13
C GLU A 49 -10.28 9.09 -3.07
N ARG A 50 -9.85 9.61 -1.92
CA ARG A 50 -10.77 10.09 -0.85
C ARG A 50 -11.65 11.26 -1.29
N GLU A 51 -11.21 12.02 -2.28
CA GLU A 51 -11.97 13.10 -2.89
C GLU A 51 -12.89 12.61 -4.02
N GLY A 52 -12.92 11.30 -4.26
CA GLY A 52 -13.80 10.65 -5.24
C GLY A 52 -13.16 10.46 -6.61
N GLU A 53 -11.86 10.72 -6.75
CA GLU A 53 -11.15 10.44 -8.00
C GLU A 53 -10.89 8.94 -8.15
N GLN A 54 -11.17 8.39 -9.33
CA GLN A 54 -10.79 7.02 -9.61
C GLN A 54 -9.27 6.93 -9.80
N ILE A 55 -8.61 6.12 -8.99
CA ILE A 55 -7.18 5.84 -9.12
C ILE A 55 -6.94 4.39 -9.54
N ASP A 56 -5.71 4.11 -9.99
CA ASP A 56 -5.24 2.74 -10.13
C ASP A 56 -4.86 2.18 -8.74
N GLN A 57 -5.82 1.54 -8.08
CA GLN A 57 -5.62 0.89 -6.79
C GLN A 57 -4.60 -0.26 -6.85
N ALA A 58 -4.47 -0.92 -8.00
CA ALA A 58 -3.49 -2.00 -8.18
C ALA A 58 -2.08 -1.43 -8.19
N LEU A 59 -1.87 -0.27 -8.83
CA LEU A 59 -0.60 0.45 -8.74
C LEU A 59 -0.25 0.83 -7.30
N ALA A 60 -1.18 1.41 -6.54
CA ALA A 60 -0.94 1.74 -5.13
C ALA A 60 -0.57 0.50 -4.33
N LYS A 61 -1.32 -0.61 -4.49
CA LYS A 61 -1.04 -1.88 -3.82
C LYS A 61 0.35 -2.45 -4.18
N ASN A 62 0.71 -2.48 -5.47
CA ASN A 62 2.01 -2.97 -5.91
C ASN A 62 3.16 -2.17 -5.29
N ILE A 63 2.99 -0.86 -5.10
CA ILE A 63 4.00 -0.03 -4.42
C ILE A 63 4.08 -0.39 -2.93
N LEU A 64 2.95 -0.62 -2.27
CA LEU A 64 2.94 -1.05 -0.87
C LEU A 64 3.60 -2.42 -0.68
N ASP A 65 3.43 -3.35 -1.62
CA ASP A 65 4.06 -4.67 -1.59
C ASP A 65 5.60 -4.58 -1.59
N ILE A 66 6.19 -3.57 -2.26
CA ILE A 66 7.64 -3.33 -2.27
C ILE A 66 8.18 -3.09 -0.86
N TYR A 67 7.45 -2.37 0.00
CA TYR A 67 7.87 -2.12 1.39
C TYR A 67 7.97 -3.43 2.19
N VAL A 68 7.05 -4.36 1.93
CA VAL A 68 7.02 -5.68 2.59
C VAL A 68 8.13 -6.58 2.05
N GLU A 69 8.34 -6.59 0.73
CA GLU A 69 9.38 -7.38 0.06
C GLU A 69 10.80 -6.95 0.48
N ILE A 70 11.08 -5.65 0.51
CA ILE A 70 12.38 -5.10 0.97
C ILE A 70 12.61 -5.43 2.46
N GLY A 71 11.53 -5.49 3.25
CA GLY A 71 11.55 -5.95 4.62
C GLY A 71 11.75 -7.45 4.80
N GLY A 72 11.98 -8.22 3.73
CA GLY A 72 12.10 -9.67 3.79
C GLY A 72 10.79 -10.34 4.21
N ASN A 73 9.67 -9.86 3.66
CA ASN A 73 8.30 -10.25 4.01
C ASN A 73 7.92 -9.94 5.47
N THR A 74 8.53 -8.90 6.05
CA THR A 74 8.13 -8.34 7.35
C THR A 74 7.53 -6.95 7.15
N MET A 75 6.65 -6.53 8.05
CA MET A 75 6.00 -5.21 7.97
C MET A 75 6.89 -4.05 8.41
N LYS A 76 8.15 -4.31 8.81
CA LYS A 76 9.02 -3.31 9.45
C LYS A 76 9.18 -2.01 8.65
N TYR A 77 9.39 -2.12 7.33
CA TYR A 77 9.57 -0.96 6.46
C TYR A 77 8.22 -0.32 6.13
N TYR A 78 7.17 -1.11 5.94
CA TYR A 78 5.82 -0.58 5.77
C TYR A 78 5.39 0.28 6.97
N GLU A 79 5.48 -0.26 8.18
CA GLU A 79 5.06 0.40 9.42
C GLU A 79 5.84 1.71 9.65
N LYS A 80 7.17 1.62 9.55
CA LYS A 80 8.06 2.75 9.87
C LYS A 80 8.10 3.81 8.78
N ASP A 81 8.23 3.39 7.53
CA ASP A 81 8.57 4.31 6.45
C ASP A 81 7.32 4.80 5.70
N PHE A 82 6.20 4.08 5.74
CA PHE A 82 4.96 4.47 5.06
C PHE A 82 3.79 4.73 6.03
N GLU A 83 3.43 3.75 6.87
CA GLU A 83 2.20 3.78 7.68
C GLU A 83 2.16 4.98 8.63
N GLU A 84 3.25 5.30 9.31
CA GLU A 84 3.33 6.47 10.20
C GLU A 84 2.97 7.78 9.45
N SER A 85 3.53 7.97 8.26
CA SER A 85 3.27 9.17 7.45
C SER A 85 1.84 9.19 6.90
N MET A 86 1.35 8.04 6.48
CA MET A 86 -0.01 7.87 5.98
C MET A 86 -1.06 8.11 7.08
N LEU A 87 -0.86 7.59 8.30
CA LEU A 87 -1.75 7.83 9.44
C LEU A 87 -1.78 9.32 9.81
N LYS A 88 -0.62 9.98 9.82
CA LYS A 88 -0.51 11.42 10.07
C LYS A 88 -1.27 12.24 9.02
N ASP A 89 -1.04 11.95 7.75
CA ASP A 89 -1.76 12.62 6.65
C ASP A 89 -3.27 12.39 6.74
N THR A 90 -3.69 11.16 7.03
CA THR A 90 -5.09 10.78 7.22
C THR A 90 -5.76 11.58 8.34
N ALA A 91 -5.08 11.74 9.48
CA ALA A 91 -5.60 12.54 10.58
C ALA A 91 -5.78 14.01 10.15
N VAL A 92 -4.79 14.59 9.46
CA VAL A 92 -4.88 15.96 8.94
C VAL A 92 -6.03 16.11 7.93
N PHE A 93 -6.16 15.18 6.99
CA PHE A 93 -7.20 15.18 5.96
C PHE A 93 -8.60 15.20 6.58
N TYR A 94 -8.88 14.27 7.50
CA TYR A 94 -10.21 14.16 8.10
C TYR A 94 -10.48 15.27 9.12
N SER A 95 -9.48 15.75 9.87
CA SER A 95 -9.65 16.93 10.72
C SER A 95 -10.06 18.16 9.90
N LYS A 96 -9.44 18.36 8.72
CA LYS A 96 -9.81 19.44 7.81
C LYS A 96 -11.23 19.25 7.25
N LYS A 97 -11.55 18.06 6.72
CA LYS A 97 -12.91 17.77 6.20
C LYS A 97 -13.99 17.98 7.26
N ALA A 98 -13.76 17.50 8.49
CA ALA A 98 -14.71 17.69 9.58
C ALA A 98 -14.91 19.18 9.90
N SER A 99 -13.84 19.95 9.98
CA SER A 99 -13.91 21.40 10.22
C SER A 99 -14.69 22.13 9.11
N ASP A 100 -14.41 21.79 7.84
CA ASP A 100 -15.11 22.36 6.69
C ASP A 100 -16.60 22.01 6.71
N TRP A 101 -16.96 20.76 7.05
CA TRP A 101 -18.35 20.34 7.14
C TRP A 101 -19.09 20.99 8.29
N ILE A 102 -18.50 21.08 9.48
CA ILE A 102 -19.11 21.77 10.63
C ILE A 102 -19.41 23.23 10.29
N ALA A 103 -18.54 23.89 9.52
CA ALA A 103 -18.74 25.28 9.11
C ALA A 103 -19.80 25.45 8.00
N SER A 104 -20.06 24.43 7.18
CA SER A 104 -20.83 24.56 5.93
C SER A 104 -22.11 23.72 5.85
N LYS A 105 -22.33 22.77 6.78
CA LYS A 105 -23.45 21.81 6.73
C LYS A 105 -24.36 21.93 7.94
N SER A 106 -25.61 21.48 7.79
CA SER A 106 -26.48 21.26 8.96
C SER A 106 -25.96 20.10 9.81
N TYR A 107 -26.47 19.98 11.05
CA TYR A 107 -26.12 18.86 11.91
C TYR A 107 -26.46 17.51 11.27
N GLU A 108 -27.64 17.39 10.64
CA GLU A 108 -28.10 16.17 9.97
C GLU A 108 -27.19 15.80 8.80
N GLU A 109 -26.81 16.78 7.97
CA GLU A 109 -25.92 16.57 6.82
C GLU A 109 -24.50 16.21 7.25
N TYR A 110 -24.01 16.79 8.35
CA TYR A 110 -22.73 16.42 8.95
C TYR A 110 -22.75 14.98 9.45
N MET A 111 -23.78 14.62 10.25
CA MET A 111 -23.91 13.26 10.78
C MET A 111 -24.04 12.23 9.65
N LEU A 112 -24.78 12.55 8.58
CA LEU A 112 -24.86 11.70 7.39
C LEU A 112 -23.50 11.52 6.74
N LYS A 113 -22.69 12.58 6.62
CA LYS A 113 -21.33 12.49 6.07
C LYS A 113 -20.41 11.64 6.94
N VAL A 114 -20.43 11.81 8.26
CA VAL A 114 -19.64 10.96 9.17
C VAL A 114 -20.00 9.50 8.98
N VAL A 115 -21.30 9.18 8.95
CA VAL A 115 -21.79 7.81 8.74
C VAL A 115 -21.43 7.27 7.36
N GLU A 116 -21.48 8.06 6.29
CA GLU A 116 -21.02 7.65 4.96
C GLU A 116 -19.54 7.24 4.97
N TYR A 117 -18.67 8.06 5.57
CA TYR A 117 -17.24 7.78 5.64
C TYR A 117 -16.90 6.61 6.59
N GLU A 118 -17.62 6.44 7.71
CA GLU A 118 -17.51 5.26 8.57
C GLU A 118 -18.01 3.98 7.88
N LEU A 119 -19.19 4.03 7.23
CA LEU A 119 -19.80 2.86 6.60
C LEU A 119 -19.12 2.42 5.30
N LEU A 120 -18.48 3.33 4.56
CA LEU A 120 -17.69 2.99 3.36
C LEU A 120 -16.51 2.09 3.72
N THR A 121 -15.84 2.33 4.85
CA THR A 121 -14.74 1.45 5.31
C THR A 121 -15.24 0.05 5.69
N VAL A 122 -16.42 -0.04 6.33
CA VAL A 122 -17.02 -1.32 6.73
C VAL A 122 -17.57 -2.09 5.54
N HIS A 123 -18.18 -1.41 4.55
CA HIS A 123 -18.72 -2.07 3.36
C HIS A 123 -17.63 -2.50 2.38
N ALA A 124 -16.55 -1.72 2.22
CA ALA A 124 -15.42 -2.10 1.39
C ALA A 124 -14.76 -3.40 1.89
N SER A 125 -14.52 -3.53 3.19
CA SER A 125 -13.97 -4.77 3.79
C SER A 125 -14.91 -5.97 3.61
N LYS A 126 -16.22 -5.78 3.83
CA LYS A 126 -17.23 -6.85 3.63
C LYS A 126 -17.37 -7.29 2.17
N LEU A 127 -17.24 -6.37 1.22
CA LEU A 127 -17.25 -6.68 -0.22
C LEU A 127 -16.03 -7.52 -0.61
N GLU A 128 -14.87 -7.22 -0.04
CA GLU A 128 -13.63 -7.95 -0.31
C GLU A 128 -13.65 -9.36 0.31
N GLU A 129 -14.14 -9.51 1.55
CA GLU A 129 -14.41 -10.81 2.17
C GLU A 129 -15.39 -11.66 1.33
N LYS A 130 -16.45 -11.05 0.81
CA LYS A 130 -17.45 -11.74 -0.01
C LYS A 130 -16.90 -12.15 -1.39
N LYS A 131 -15.98 -11.38 -1.98
CA LYS A 131 -15.29 -11.78 -3.21
C LYS A 131 -14.35 -12.96 -2.97
N GLN A 132 -13.56 -12.94 -1.89
CA GLN A 132 -12.66 -14.06 -1.53
C GLN A 132 -13.45 -15.36 -1.27
N PHE A 133 -14.61 -15.26 -0.63
CA PHE A 133 -15.49 -16.40 -0.41
C PHE A 133 -16.06 -16.98 -1.72
N ASN A 134 -16.44 -16.14 -2.67
CA ASN A 134 -17.02 -16.60 -3.94
C ASN A 134 -15.98 -17.15 -4.93
N LEU A 135 -14.71 -16.75 -4.84
CA LEU A 135 -13.63 -17.34 -5.65
C LEU A 135 -13.13 -18.69 -5.10
N GLY A 136 -13.27 -18.96 -3.80
CA GLY A 136 -12.91 -20.25 -3.21
C GLY A 136 -13.94 -21.36 -3.39
N ALA A 137 -15.10 -21.05 -3.98
CA ALA A 137 -16.24 -21.95 -4.17
C ALA A 137 -16.48 -22.36 -5.65
N ALA A 138 -15.57 -21.99 -6.57
CA ALA A 138 -15.62 -22.30 -7.99
C ALA A 138 -14.49 -23.25 -8.41
#